data_AF-A0A933CL17-F1
#
_entry.id   AF-A0A933CL17-F1
#
_cell.length_a   1.000
_cell.length_b   1.000
_cell.length_c   1.000
_cell.angle_alpha   90.00
_cell.angle_beta   90.00
_cell.angle_gamma   90.00
#
_symmetry.space_group_name_H-M   'P 1'
#
loop_
_entity.id
_entity.type
_entity.pdbx_description
1 polymer ?
#
loop_
_entity_poly.entity_id
_entity_poly.type
_entity_poly.pdbx_seq_one_letter_code
_entity_poly.pdbx_strand_id
1 'polypeptide(L)'
;MELNHTDGDLGIHALVDGEAWKNLVIEDPNEHEILAVWARGRLARHGLTELSFESDEPSFNELPPEEFLRRFPAGRYEFEGVTVDGRELESTAKLTHVLPAPPNNILISGNMAAPNAGTFLIGRTSR
;
A
#
# COMPACT_ATOMS: atom_id res chain seq x y z
N MET A 1 1.81 -5.87 0.34
CA MET A 1 2.77 -6.49 -0.59
C MET A 1 2.13 -7.69 -1.23
N GLU A 2 2.18 -7.74 -2.55
CA GLU A 2 1.74 -8.86 -3.36
C GLU A 2 2.95 -9.55 -3.99
N LEU A 3 2.95 -10.87 -3.93
CA LEU A 3 3.83 -11.72 -4.72
C LEU A 3 2.96 -12.60 -5.59
N ASN A 4 3.11 -12.44 -6.90
CA ASN A 4 2.58 -13.39 -7.85
C ASN A 4 3.75 -14.24 -8.38
N HIS A 5 3.98 -15.38 -7.74
CA HIS A 5 5.06 -16.30 -8.11
C HIS A 5 4.84 -16.92 -9.52
N THR A 6 3.62 -16.88 -10.06
CA THR A 6 3.33 -17.39 -11.40
C THR A 6 3.73 -16.40 -12.49
N ASP A 7 3.50 -15.11 -12.28
CA ASP A 7 3.85 -14.04 -13.23
C ASP A 7 5.25 -13.45 -12.99
N GLY A 8 5.84 -13.74 -11.81
CA GLY A 8 7.23 -13.45 -11.53
C GLY A 8 7.49 -11.97 -11.29
N ASP A 9 6.57 -11.30 -10.59
CA ASP A 9 6.61 -9.88 -10.26
C ASP A 9 6.31 -9.62 -8.77
N LEU A 10 6.54 -8.37 -8.34
CA LEU A 10 6.30 -7.91 -6.98
C LEU A 10 5.68 -6.51 -7.01
N GLY A 11 4.64 -6.32 -6.20
CA GLY A 11 3.92 -5.06 -6.06
C GLY A 11 3.66 -4.68 -4.61
N ILE A 12 3.43 -3.38 -4.39
CA ILE A 12 2.81 -2.87 -3.16
C ILE A 12 1.48 -2.21 -3.51
N HIS A 13 0.48 -2.46 -2.66
CA HIS A 13 -0.80 -1.78 -2.70
C HIS A 13 -1.15 -1.28 -1.29
N ALA A 14 -1.85 -0.17 -1.25
CA ALA A 14 -2.38 0.39 -0.01
C ALA A 14 -3.77 0.97 -0.24
N LEU A 15 -4.57 0.89 0.83
CA LEU A 15 -5.86 1.57 0.94
C LEU A 15 -5.82 2.45 2.19
N VAL A 16 -6.09 3.73 1.99
CA VAL A 16 -6.30 4.70 3.06
C VAL A 16 -7.77 5.08 3.03
N ASP A 17 -8.44 4.92 4.17
CA ASP A 17 -9.84 5.31 4.37
C ASP A 17 -9.96 6.04 5.72
N GLY A 18 -10.77 7.08 5.75
CA GLY A 18 -10.91 7.93 6.93
C GLY A 18 -11.81 9.14 6.72
N GLU A 19 -11.68 10.11 7.62
CA GLU A 19 -12.36 11.39 7.49
C GLU A 19 -11.77 12.29 6.39
N ALA A 20 -12.45 13.39 6.07
CA ALA A 20 -12.07 14.26 4.97
C ALA A 20 -10.73 15.00 5.20
N TRP A 21 -9.72 14.66 4.39
CA TRP A 21 -8.38 15.25 4.41
C TRP A 21 -8.04 16.03 3.13
N LYS A 22 -7.18 17.03 3.25
CA LYS A 22 -6.66 17.81 2.10
C LYS A 22 -5.21 17.47 1.76
N ASN A 23 -4.47 16.92 2.72
CA ASN A 23 -3.11 16.40 2.52
C ASN A 23 -3.00 15.01 3.13
N LEU A 24 -2.19 14.16 2.51
CA LEU A 24 -1.77 12.86 3.04
C LEU A 24 -0.30 12.63 2.67
N VAL A 25 0.51 12.22 3.63
CA VAL A 25 1.91 11.81 3.47
C VAL A 25 2.04 10.39 4.02
N ILE A 26 2.83 9.55 3.35
CA ILE A 26 3.17 8.21 3.79
C ILE A 26 4.68 8.08 3.86
N GLU A 27 5.19 7.62 4.99
CA GLU A 27 6.62 7.44 5.24
C GLU A 27 6.97 5.97 5.49
N ASP A 28 8.17 5.58 5.05
CA ASP A 28 8.73 4.26 5.29
C ASP A 28 9.29 4.13 6.73
N PRO A 29 9.66 2.91 7.16
CA PRO A 29 10.27 2.66 8.47
C PRO A 29 11.58 3.42 8.76
N ASN A 30 12.17 4.07 7.76
CA ASN A 30 13.37 4.89 7.86
C ASN A 30 13.05 6.38 7.68
N GLU A 31 11.78 6.79 7.83
CA GLU A 31 11.31 8.18 7.72
C GLU A 31 11.49 8.77 6.31
N HIS A 32 11.53 7.94 5.27
CA HIS A 32 11.51 8.41 3.89
C HIS A 32 10.07 8.54 3.38
N GLU A 33 9.70 9.72 2.88
CA GLU A 33 8.44 9.92 2.15
C GLU A 33 8.38 9.01 0.91
N ILE A 34 7.38 8.13 0.85
CA ILE A 34 7.12 7.24 -0.30
C ILE A 34 5.95 7.73 -1.15
N LEU A 35 5.06 8.54 -0.59
CA LEU A 35 3.93 9.13 -1.29
C LEU A 35 3.46 10.39 -0.56
N ALA A 36 3.14 11.42 -1.33
CA ALA A 36 2.41 12.57 -0.81
C ALA A 36 1.35 13.05 -1.80
N VAL A 37 0.17 13.32 -1.26
CA VAL A 37 -1.03 13.72 -2.00
C VAL A 37 -1.54 15.04 -1.43
N TRP A 38 -1.70 16.02 -2.32
CA TRP A 38 -2.28 17.32 -1.98
C TRP A 38 -3.52 17.58 -2.84
N ALA A 39 -4.68 17.63 -2.20
CA ALA A 39 -5.89 18.11 -2.83
C ALA A 39 -5.74 19.59 -3.22
N ARG A 40 -6.21 19.96 -4.40
CA ARG A 40 -6.12 21.34 -4.92
C ARG A 40 -7.50 21.91 -5.22
N GLY A 41 -7.58 23.25 -5.25
CA GLY A 41 -8.78 23.97 -5.68
C GLY A 41 -10.03 23.64 -4.86
N ARG A 42 -11.11 23.25 -5.55
CA ARG A 42 -12.39 22.89 -4.92
C ARG A 42 -12.27 21.63 -4.08
N LEU A 43 -11.46 20.66 -4.52
CA LEU A 43 -11.25 19.41 -3.80
C LEU A 43 -10.59 19.65 -2.44
N ALA A 44 -9.64 20.58 -2.35
CA ALA A 44 -9.00 20.95 -1.07
C ALA A 44 -9.95 21.51 -0.01
N ARG A 45 -11.11 22.05 -0.43
CA ARG A 45 -12.16 22.57 0.46
C ARG A 45 -13.19 21.52 0.86
N HIS A 46 -13.30 20.44 0.08
CA HIS A 46 -14.24 19.35 0.36
C HIS A 46 -13.55 18.18 1.08
N GLY A 47 -12.29 17.93 0.74
CA GLY A 47 -11.49 16.83 1.22
C GLY A 47 -11.63 15.57 0.37
N LEU A 48 -10.63 14.70 0.50
CA LEU A 48 -10.63 13.31 0.08
C LEU A 48 -10.89 12.45 1.31
N THR A 49 -11.60 11.34 1.16
CA THR A 49 -11.83 10.38 2.25
C THR A 49 -11.11 9.06 2.01
N GLU A 50 -10.79 8.76 0.76
CA GLU A 50 -10.21 7.49 0.35
C GLU A 50 -9.06 7.73 -0.65
N LEU A 51 -8.01 6.92 -0.54
CA LEU A 51 -6.96 6.79 -1.55
C LEU A 51 -6.58 5.31 -1.66
N SER A 52 -6.64 4.80 -2.89
CA SER A 52 -6.02 3.52 -3.26
C SER A 52 -4.90 3.76 -4.27
N PHE A 53 -3.80 3.04 -4.10
CA PHE A 53 -2.73 3.01 -5.09
C PHE A 53 -2.05 1.65 -5.14
N GLU A 54 -1.38 1.41 -6.26
CA GLU A 54 -0.62 0.22 -6.57
C GLU A 54 0.68 0.65 -7.26
N SER A 55 1.81 0.03 -6.90
CA SER A 55 3.07 0.24 -7.62
C SER A 55 3.06 -0.50 -8.95
N ASP A 56 3.93 -0.12 -9.87
CA ASP A 56 4.27 -0.98 -11.00
C ASP A 56 4.82 -2.33 -10.49
N GLU A 57 4.59 -3.40 -11.25
CA GLU A 57 4.94 -4.78 -10.90
C GLU A 57 6.01 -5.31 -11.87
N PRO A 58 7.28 -4.87 -11.71
CA PRO A 58 8.34 -5.30 -12.60
C PRO A 58 8.59 -6.79 -12.46
N SER A 59 8.89 -7.44 -13.58
CA SER A 59 9.28 -8.85 -13.56
C SER A 59 10.62 -9.03 -12.83
N PHE A 60 10.90 -10.24 -12.33
CA PHE A 60 12.15 -10.55 -11.63
C PHE A 60 13.41 -10.41 -12.49
N ASN A 61 13.24 -10.41 -13.82
CA ASN A 61 14.33 -10.12 -14.75
C ASN A 61 14.64 -8.62 -14.83
N GLU A 62 13.64 -7.77 -14.60
CA GLU A 62 13.78 -6.31 -14.61
C GLU A 62 14.18 -5.78 -13.23
N LEU A 63 13.65 -6.37 -12.16
CA LEU A 63 13.97 -6.03 -10.79
C LEU A 63 14.00 -7.28 -9.89
N PRO A 64 15.18 -7.73 -9.43
CA PRO A 64 15.25 -8.88 -8.56
C PRO A 64 14.46 -8.69 -7.26
N PRO A 65 13.81 -9.75 -6.71
CA PRO A 65 13.00 -9.67 -5.51
C PRO A 65 13.70 -9.03 -4.31
N GLU A 66 14.98 -9.35 -4.06
CA GLU A 66 15.69 -8.75 -2.94
C GLU A 66 15.89 -7.24 -3.08
N GLU A 67 15.94 -6.72 -4.30
CA GLU A 67 16.06 -5.28 -4.56
C GLU A 67 14.73 -4.59 -4.33
N PHE A 68 13.63 -5.18 -4.79
CA PHE A 68 12.29 -4.68 -4.53
C PHE A 68 12.01 -4.62 -3.03
N LEU A 69 12.32 -5.69 -2.29
CA LEU A 69 12.15 -5.76 -0.84
C LEU A 69 13.02 -4.74 -0.08
N ARG A 70 14.17 -4.34 -0.64
CA ARG A 70 15.00 -3.25 -0.08
C ARG A 70 14.39 -1.87 -0.31
N ARG A 71 13.66 -1.66 -1.41
CA ARG A 71 12.94 -0.40 -1.69
C ARG A 71 11.73 -0.24 -0.77
N PHE A 72 11.12 -1.35 -0.36
CA PHE A 72 9.96 -1.39 0.53
C PHE A 72 10.26 -2.24 1.77
N PRO A 73 11.07 -1.74 2.72
CA PRO A 73 11.50 -2.52 3.87
C PRO A 73 10.32 -2.91 4.77
N ALA A 74 10.39 -4.12 5.34
CA ALA A 74 9.42 -4.53 6.35
C ALA A 74 9.53 -3.63 7.58
N GLY A 75 8.40 -3.23 8.15
CA GLY A 75 8.39 -2.32 9.29
C GLY A 75 7.06 -1.60 9.45
N ARG A 76 7.07 -0.56 10.28
CA ARG A 76 5.93 0.35 10.42
C ARG A 76 6.06 1.47 9.42
N TYR A 77 5.01 1.67 8.64
CA TYR A 77 4.82 2.81 7.77
C TYR A 77 3.90 3.79 8.48
N GLU A 78 4.21 5.07 8.38
CA GLU A 78 3.46 6.14 9.02
C GLU A 78 2.60 6.86 7.99
N PHE A 79 1.40 7.26 8.40
CA PHE A 79 0.41 7.92 7.56
C PHE A 79 -0.01 9.19 8.27
N GLU A 80 0.32 10.34 7.67
CA GLU A 80 0.02 11.65 8.22
C GLU A 80 -0.96 12.38 7.30
N GLY A 81 -2.11 12.76 7.84
CA GLY A 81 -3.13 13.50 7.13
C GLY A 81 -3.33 14.88 7.72
N VAL A 82 -3.79 15.83 6.92
CA VAL A 82 -4.32 17.10 7.42
C VAL A 82 -5.75 17.26 6.94
N THR A 83 -6.69 17.46 7.87
CA THR A 83 -8.10 17.66 7.56
C THR A 83 -8.37 18.98 6.85
N VAL A 84 -9.57 19.14 6.29
CA VAL A 84 -10.00 20.41 5.68
C VAL A 84 -9.91 21.58 6.66
N ASP A 85 -10.26 21.36 7.93
CA ASP A 85 -10.23 22.32 9.04
C ASP A 85 -8.84 22.45 9.70
N GLY A 86 -7.86 21.64 9.32
CA GLY A 86 -6.47 21.78 9.74
C GLY A 86 -6.05 20.99 10.97
N ARG A 87 -6.84 19.99 11.40
CA ARG A 87 -6.35 18.97 12.34
C ARG A 87 -5.39 18.02 11.65
N GLU A 88 -4.42 17.55 12.42
CA GLU A 88 -3.55 16.45 12.04
C GLU A 88 -4.26 15.12 12.28
N LEU A 89 -4.00 14.17 11.39
CA LEU A 89 -4.42 12.77 11.46
C LEU A 89 -3.15 11.92 11.43
N GLU A 90 -3.06 10.92 12.29
CA GLU A 90 -1.93 10.01 12.33
C GLU A 90 -2.42 8.57 12.33
N SER A 91 -1.70 7.69 11.65
CA SER A 91 -1.89 6.25 11.70
C SER A 91 -0.62 5.52 11.33
N THR A 92 -0.56 4.22 11.67
CA THR A 92 0.53 3.36 11.23
C THR A 92 0.01 2.04 10.71
N ALA A 93 0.66 1.50 9.68
CA ALA A 93 0.42 0.15 9.19
C ALA A 93 1.72 -0.66 9.16
N LYS A 94 1.63 -1.96 9.41
CA LYS A 94 2.81 -2.85 9.38
C LYS A 94 2.92 -3.56 8.04
N LEU A 95 4.03 -3.36 7.35
CA LEU A 95 4.41 -4.18 6.20
C LEU A 95 5.26 -5.37 6.67
N THR A 96 4.92 -6.57 6.23
CA THR A 96 5.73 -7.77 6.44
C THR A 96 6.14 -8.37 5.11
N HIS A 97 7.37 -8.85 5.00
CA HIS A 97 7.83 -9.66 3.86
C HIS A 97 7.43 -11.14 3.98
N VAL A 98 6.63 -11.50 4.99
CA VAL A 98 6.06 -12.83 5.12
C VAL A 98 4.87 -12.93 4.17
N LEU A 99 5.06 -13.68 3.10
CA LEU A 99 3.99 -13.99 2.16
C LEU A 99 3.34 -15.30 2.60
N PRO A 100 1.99 -15.36 2.71
CA PRO A 100 1.33 -16.62 3.01
C PRO A 100 1.68 -17.62 1.91
N ALA A 101 1.91 -18.87 2.31
CA ALA A 101 2.10 -19.94 1.34
C ALA A 101 0.91 -19.94 0.37
N PRO A 102 1.14 -20.15 -0.94
CA PRO A 102 0.06 -20.23 -1.91
C PRO A 102 -0.98 -21.24 -1.39
N PRO A 103 -2.29 -20.91 -1.44
CA PRO A 103 -3.29 -21.86 -0.99
C PRO A 103 -3.20 -23.13 -1.82
N ASN A 104 -2.87 -24.25 -1.17
CA ASN A 104 -2.84 -25.54 -1.81
C ASN A 104 -4.26 -25.89 -2.29
N ASN A 105 -4.40 -26.26 -3.56
CA ASN A 105 -5.60 -26.87 -4.14
C ASN A 105 -6.86 -25.98 -4.22
N ILE A 106 -6.75 -24.68 -4.51
CA ILE A 106 -7.93 -23.93 -4.96
C ILE A 106 -8.13 -24.18 -6.47
N LEU A 107 -9.09 -25.04 -6.79
CA LEU A 107 -9.62 -25.19 -8.14
C LEU A 107 -10.62 -24.07 -8.40
N ILE A 108 -10.27 -23.10 -9.25
CA ILE A 108 -11.26 -22.17 -9.82
C ILE A 108 -11.63 -22.72 -11.19
N SER A 109 -12.85 -23.26 -11.32
CA SER A 109 -13.43 -23.69 -12.60
C SER A 109 -12.59 -24.69 -13.41
N GLY A 110 -11.86 -25.60 -12.75
CA GLY A 110 -11.10 -26.67 -13.41
C GLY A 110 -9.72 -26.27 -13.93
N ASN A 111 -9.30 -25.02 -13.75
CA ASN A 111 -7.93 -24.57 -13.99
C ASN A 111 -7.25 -24.29 -12.64
N MET A 112 -5.94 -24.53 -12.56
CA MET A 112 -5.16 -24.07 -11.40
C MET A 112 -5.24 -22.55 -11.37
N ALA A 113 -5.80 -21.99 -10.29
CA ALA A 113 -5.65 -20.57 -10.02
C ALA A 113 -4.18 -20.30 -9.73
N ALA A 114 -3.57 -19.32 -10.41
CA ALA A 114 -2.31 -18.75 -9.96
C ALA A 114 -2.53 -18.23 -8.52
N PRO A 115 -1.67 -18.59 -7.56
CA PRO A 115 -1.83 -18.12 -6.20
C PRO A 115 -1.44 -16.65 -6.10
N ASN A 116 -2.43 -15.76 -6.12
CA ASN A 116 -2.23 -14.35 -5.79
C ASN A 116 -2.15 -14.23 -4.26
N ALA A 117 -0.96 -13.94 -3.74
CA ALA A 117 -0.74 -13.71 -2.31
C ALA A 117 -0.47 -12.23 -2.05
N GLY A 118 -1.55 -11.43 -1.92
CA GLY A 118 -1.51 -10.00 -1.62
C GLY A 118 -1.81 -9.66 -0.15
N THR A 119 -0.84 -9.10 0.57
CA THR A 119 -1.01 -8.47 1.89
C THR A 119 -1.50 -7.03 1.73
N PHE A 120 -2.68 -6.73 2.28
CA PHE A 120 -3.27 -5.39 2.36
C PHE A 120 -2.61 -4.53 3.45
N LEU A 121 -2.15 -3.32 3.11
CA LEU A 121 -1.90 -2.25 4.09
C LEU A 121 -3.18 -1.44 4.24
N ILE A 122 -3.86 -1.58 5.39
CA ILE A 122 -5.02 -0.75 5.74
C ILE A 122 -4.54 0.29 6.76
N GLY A 123 -4.39 1.54 6.31
CA GLY A 123 -4.21 2.68 7.21
C GLY A 123 -5.59 3.19 7.62
N ARG A 124 -5.99 2.99 8.88
CA ARG A 124 -7.17 3.67 9.46
C ARG A 124 -6.68 4.90 10.22
N THR A 125 -7.04 6.10 9.78
CA THR A 125 -6.82 7.30 10.59
C THR A 125 -7.82 7.29 11.75
N SER A 126 -7.33 7.16 12.99
CA SER A 126 -8.19 7.18 14.18
C SER A 126 -8.48 8.61 14.63
N ARG A 127 -9.66 8.81 15.23
CA ARG A 127 -10.06 10.05 15.93
C ARG A 127 -9.31 10.26 17.23
#